data_AF-A0A352Z7S0-F1
#
_entry.id   AF-A0A352Z7S0-F1
#
_cell.length_a   1.000
_cell.length_b   1.000
_cell.length_c   1.000
_cell.angle_alpha   90.00
_cell.angle_beta   90.00
_cell.angle_gamma   90.00
#
_symmetry.space_group_name_H-M   'P 1'
#
loop_
_entity.id
_entity.type
_entity.pdbx_description
1 polymer ?
#
loop_
_entity_poly.entity_id
_entity_poly.type
_entity_poly.pdbx_seq_one_letter_code
_entity_poly.pdbx_strand_id
1 'polypeptide(L)' 'MFIHRNTKRVGKKSYHSILLMENYREGKKVRHRTLLNISRWKPDQINALEAALKG' A
#
# COMPACT_ATOMS: atom_id res chain seq x y z
N MET A 1 -9.48 0.98 -4.05
CA MET A 1 -8.35 0.46 -3.23
C MET A 1 -7.08 0.57 -4.06
N PHE A 2 -5.90 0.66 -3.44
CA PHE A 2 -4.63 0.78 -4.16
C PHE A 2 -3.46 0.22 -3.34
N ILE A 3 -2.36 -0.10 -4.03
CA ILE A 3 -1.10 -0.51 -3.40
C ILE A 3 -0.24 0.74 -3.13
N HIS A 4 0.14 0.94 -1.88
CA HIS A 4 1.07 1.98 -1.45
C HIS A 4 2.43 1.37 -1.13
N ARG A 5 3.48 1.83 -1.82
CA ARG A 5 4.87 1.43 -1.57
C ARG A 5 5.57 2.57 -0.84
N ASN A 6 6.07 2.29 0.36
CA ASN A 6 6.76 3.27 1.18
C ASN A 6 8.22 2.85 1.40
N THR A 7 9.12 3.83 1.39
CA THR A 7 10.51 3.66 1.74
C THR A 7 10.88 4.68 2.81
N LYS A 8 11.16 4.19 4.03
CA LYS A 8 11.60 5.02 5.16
C LYS A 8 13.11 4.85 5.34
N ARG A 9 13.85 5.95 5.31
CA ARG A 9 15.29 5.96 5.64
C ARG A 9 15.49 6.37 7.09
N VAL A 10 16.32 5.63 7.82
CA VAL A 10 16.70 5.92 9.21
C VAL A 10 18.21 5.77 9.32
N GLY A 11 18.93 6.90 9.38
CA GLY A 11 20.38 6.94 9.28
C GLY A 11 20.87 6.26 8.00
N LYS A 12 21.68 5.21 8.14
CA LYS A 12 22.21 4.42 7.02
C LYS A 12 21.29 3.26 6.57
N LYS A 13 20.16 3.03 7.25
CA LYS A 13 19.25 1.91 6.94
C LYS A 13 18.06 2.39 6.13
N SER A 14 17.61 1.55 5.18
CA SER A 14 16.37 1.75 4.42
C SER A 14 15.38 0.64 4.77
N TYR A 15 14.14 1.04 5.04
CA TYR A 15 13.02 0.17 5.37
C TYR A 15 11.96 0.31 4.29
N HIS A 16 11.57 -0.81 3.70
CA HIS A 16 10.53 -0.86 2.67
C HIS A 16 9.26 -1.47 3.25
N SER A 17 8.12 -0.87 2.94
CA SER A 17 6.81 -1.46 3.22
C SER A 17 5.88 -1.34 2.03
N ILE A 18 5.02 -2.33 1.88
CA ILE A 18 4.00 -2.41 0.84
C ILE A 18 2.66 -2.62 1.55
N LEU A 19 1.75 -1.68 1.37
CA LEU A 19 0.47 -1.60 2.07
C LEU A 19 -0.67 -1.62 1.07
N LEU A 20 -1.71 -2.41 1.36
CA LEU A 20 -3.00 -2.28 0.70
C LEU A 20 -3.79 -1.20 1.44
N MET A 21 -4.20 -0.16 0.71
CA MET A 21 -4.94 0.97 1.26
C MET A 21 -6.25 1.17 0.52
N GLU A 22 -7.19 1.81 1.20
CA GLU A 22 -8.44 2.24 0.58
C GLU A 22 -8.76 3.71 0.85
N ASN A 23 -9.49 4.29 -0.11
CA ASN A 23 -10.05 5.61 0.00
C ASN A 23 -11.39 5.50 0.73
N TYR A 24 -11.60 6.32 1.74
CA TYR A 24 -12.89 6.46 2.40
C TYR A 24 -13.22 7.95 2.58
N ARG A 25 -14.50 8.24 2.80
CA ARG A 25 -14.94 9.61 3.12
C ARG A 25 -15.20 9.74 4.61
N GLU A 26 -14.59 10.76 5.19
CA GLU A 26 -14.87 11.23 6.54
C GLU A 26 -15.56 12.59 6.40
N GLY A 27 -16.89 12.57 6.42
CA GLY A 27 -17.72 13.72 6.05
C GLY A 27 -17.42 14.20 4.63
N LYS A 28 -16.96 15.46 4.51
CA LYS A 28 -16.63 16.09 3.22
C LYS A 28 -15.18 15.84 2.75
N LYS A 29 -14.35 15.12 3.51
CA LYS A 29 -12.94 14.90 3.19
C LYS A 29 -12.70 13.46 2.74
N VAL A 30 -11.93 13.28 1.67
CA VAL A 30 -11.39 11.97 1.28
C VAL A 30 -10.15 11.69 2.12
N ARG A 31 -10.08 10.49 2.68
CA ARG A 31 -8.99 9.99 3.52
C ARG A 31 -8.54 8.62 3.03
N HIS A 32 -7.38 8.18 3.49
CA HIS A 32 -6.83 6.86 3.21
C HIS A 32 -6.67 6.07 4.50
N ARG A 33 -7.02 4.79 4.50
CA ARG A 33 -6.71 3.87 5.61
C ARG A 33 -5.99 2.63 5.11
N THR A 34 -5.08 2.13 5.93
CA THR A 34 -4.39 0.85 5.69
C THR A 34 -5.33 -0.29 5.99
N LEU A 35 -5.50 -1.21 5.05
CA LEU A 35 -6.25 -2.45 5.22
C LEU A 35 -5.33 -3.61 5.60
N LEU A 36 -4.19 -3.72 4.92
CA LEU A 36 -3.25 -4.82 5.13
C LEU A 36 -1.80 -4.41 4.85
N ASN A 37 -0.87 -4.99 5.59
CA ASN A 37 0.55 -4.95 5.26
C ASN A 37 0.92 -6.22 4.46
N ILE A 38 1.30 -6.05 3.20
CA ILE A 38 1.64 -7.12 2.27
C ILE A 38 3.13 -7.13 1.91
N SER A 39 3.98 -6.51 2.73
CA SER A 39 5.44 -6.41 2.48
C SER A 39 6.14 -7.78 2.38
N ARG A 40 5.51 -8.85 2.89
CA ARG A 40 6.04 -10.22 2.85
C ARG A 40 5.52 -11.06 1.69
N TRP A 41 4.59 -10.54 0.89
CA TRP A 41 4.06 -11.26 -0.26
C TRP A 41 5.12 -11.38 -1.36
N LYS A 42 5.00 -12.41 -2.19
CA LYS A 42 5.86 -12.55 -3.36
C LYS A 42 5.55 -11.41 -4.35
N PRO A 43 6.55 -10.88 -5.09
CA PRO A 43 6.35 -9.83 -6.08
C PRO A 43 5.21 -10.12 -7.06
N ASP A 44 5.09 -11.36 -7.53
CA ASP A 44 4.04 -11.76 -8.49
C ASP A 44 2.63 -11.64 -7.90
N GLN A 45 2.45 -11.94 -6.62
CA GLN A 45 1.16 -11.79 -5.94
C GLN A 45 0.79 -10.31 -5.79
N ILE A 46 1.78 -9.46 -5.50
CA ILE A 46 1.60 -8.02 -5.40
C ILE A 46 1.23 -7.44 -6.77
N ASN A 47 1.93 -7.86 -7.82
CA ASN A 47 1.69 -7.41 -9.19
C ASN A 47 0.31 -7.87 -9.69
N ALA A 48 -0.07 -9.12 -9.42
CA ALA A 48 -1.40 -9.64 -9.75
C ALA A 48 -2.51 -8.85 -9.05
N LEU A 49 -2.35 -8.55 -7.76
CA LEU A 49 -3.29 -7.72 -7.01
C LEU A 49 -3.34 -6.28 -7.56
N GLU A 50 -2.19 -5.70 -7.86
CA GLU A 50 -2.11 -4.35 -8.43
C GLU A 50 -2.79 -4.27 -9.80
N ALA A 51 -2.66 -5.30 -10.65
CA ALA A 51 -3.35 -5.40 -11.92
C ALA A 51 -4.88 -5.53 -11.72
N ALA A 52 -5.31 -6.42 -10.83
CA ALA A 52 -6.73 -6.60 -10.51
C ALA A 52 -7.40 -5.32 -9.95
N LEU A 53 -6.65 -4.48 -9.24
CA LEU A 53 -7.14 -3.22 -8.69
C LEU A 53 -7.21 -2.07 -9.71
N LYS A 54 -6.44 -2.14 -10.81
CA LYS A 54 -6.41 -1.08 -11.83
C LYS A 54 -7.65 -1.06 -12.72
N GLY A 55 -8.34 -2.21 -12.85
CA GLY A 55 -9.54 -2.34 -13.68
C GLY A 55 -9.19 -2.36 -15.15
#